data_AF-A0A511X891-F1
#
_entry.id   AF-A0A511X891-F1
#
_cell.length_a   1.000
_cell.length_b   1.000
_cell.length_c   1.000
_cell.angle_alpha   90.00
_cell.angle_beta   90.00
_cell.angle_gamma   90.00
#
_symmetry.space_group_name_H-M   'P 1'
#
loop_
_entity.id
_entity.type
_entity.pdbx_description
1 polymer ?
#
loop_
_entity_poly.entity_id
_entity_poly.type
_entity_poly.pdbx_seq_one_letter_code
_entity_poly.pdbx_strand_id
1 'polypeptide(L)' 'MPHIIVKLWPGQSEQKKLRLVEAITENVTTILGYGNDAVSVSFEEVQPPDWRDQVYRPDIVQKAGNLYKKPGYSM' A
#
# COMPACT_ATOMS: atom_id res chain seq x y z
N MET A 1 6.35 10.91 10.79
CA MET A 1 5.41 11.20 9.69
C MET A 1 5.30 9.96 8.82
N PRO A 2 4.23 9.15 8.96
CA PRO A 2 4.04 7.95 8.15
C PRO A 2 3.83 8.26 6.66
N HIS A 3 4.45 7.45 5.81
CA HIS A 3 4.19 7.45 4.37
C HIS A 3 3.79 6.04 3.94
N ILE A 4 2.65 5.92 3.25
CA ILE A 4 2.08 4.66 2.79
C ILE A 4 1.96 4.71 1.28
N ILE A 5 2.48 3.68 0.61
CA ILE A 5 2.34 3.48 -0.82
C ILE A 5 1.45 2.25 -1.04
N VAL A 6 0.31 2.44 -1.70
CA VAL A 6 -0.58 1.35 -2.10
C VAL A 6 -0.27 0.98 -3.54
N LYS A 7 0.50 -0.11 -3.72
CA LYS A 7 0.71 -0.71 -5.05
C LYS A 7 -0.41 -1.71 -5.36
N LEU A 8 -1.00 -1.62 -6.53
CA LEU A 8 -2.13 -2.48 -6.94
C LEU A 8 -2.22 -2.59 -8.46
N TRP A 9 -3.01 -3.55 -8.94
CA TRP A 9 -3.40 -3.58 -10.35
C TRP A 9 -4.37 -2.44 -10.69
N PRO A 10 -4.32 -1.91 -11.92
CA PRO A 10 -5.20 -0.83 -12.36
C PRO A 10 -6.69 -1.22 -12.31
N GLY A 11 -7.56 -0.20 -12.22
CA GLY A 11 -9.00 -0.37 -12.41
C GLY A 11 -9.88 -0.08 -11.19
N GLN A 12 -9.32 0.42 -10.08
CA GLN A 12 -10.14 0.95 -8.98
C GLN A 12 -10.67 2.34 -9.32
N SER A 13 -11.91 2.63 -8.94
CA SER A 13 -12.48 3.98 -9.10
C SER A 13 -11.83 4.96 -8.12
N GLU A 14 -11.77 6.23 -8.50
CA GLU A 14 -11.25 7.30 -7.63
C GLU A 14 -12.00 7.38 -6.30
N GLN A 15 -13.33 7.17 -6.30
CA GLN A 15 -14.12 7.12 -5.06
C GLN A 15 -13.65 6.02 -4.10
N LYS A 16 -13.29 4.83 -4.62
CA LYS A 16 -12.75 3.74 -3.79
C LYS A 16 -11.36 4.08 -3.26
N LYS A 17 -10.51 4.69 -4.09
CA LYS A 17 -9.16 5.13 -3.68
C LYS A 17 -9.26 6.16 -2.55
N LEU A 18 -10.10 7.19 -2.70
CA LEU A 18 -10.32 8.22 -1.67
C LEU A 18 -10.85 7.64 -0.37
N ARG A 19 -11.85 6.76 -0.44
CA ARG A 19 -12.37 6.07 0.77
C ARG A 19 -11.30 5.25 1.48
N LEU A 20 -10.40 4.60 0.73
CA LEU A 20 -9.29 3.86 1.33
C LEU A 20 -8.25 4.79 1.96
N VAL A 21 -7.96 5.95 1.36
CA VAL A 21 -7.05 6.95 1.94
C VAL A 21 -7.58 7.46 3.28
N GLU A 22 -8.87 7.81 3.35
CA GLU A 22 -9.50 8.25 4.59
C GLU A 22 -9.33 7.18 5.69
N ALA A 23 -9.65 5.92 5.37
CA ALA A 23 -9.53 4.82 6.31
C ALA A 23 -8.08 4.56 6.76
N ILE A 24 -7.10 4.60 5.83
CA ILE A 24 -5.67 4.44 6.17
C ILE A 24 -5.23 5.57 7.11
N THR A 25 -5.51 6.82 6.74
CA THR A 25 -5.12 7.99 7.52
C THR A 25 -5.70 7.92 8.93
N GLU A 26 -7.00 7.68 9.07
CA GLU A 26 -7.69 7.58 10.36
C GLU A 26 -7.09 6.48 11.25
N ASN A 27 -6.85 5.29 10.70
CA ASN A 27 -6.33 4.18 11.49
C ASN A 27 -4.87 4.41 11.89
N VAL A 28 -4.04 4.93 10.98
CA VAL A 28 -2.63 5.21 11.26
C VAL A 28 -2.50 6.30 12.32
N THR A 29 -3.28 7.38 12.23
CA THR A 29 -3.24 8.48 13.22
C THR A 29 -3.71 8.00 14.58
N THR A 30 -4.83 7.26 14.63
CA THR A 30 -5.43 6.76 15.87
C THR A 30 -4.55 5.72 16.56
N ILE A 31 -4.04 4.73 15.81
CA ILE A 31 -3.27 3.61 16.39
C ILE A 31 -1.86 4.04 16.79
N LEU A 32 -1.21 4.89 16.00
CA LEU A 32 0.18 5.32 16.26
C LEU A 32 0.29 6.66 17.00
N GLY A 33 -0.83 7.35 17.26
CA GLY A 33 -0.85 8.61 18.00
C GLY A 33 -0.31 9.81 17.23
N TYR A 34 -0.44 9.82 15.89
CA TYR A 34 -0.02 10.95 15.04
C TYR A 34 -1.17 11.93 14.77
N GLY A 35 -0.86 13.21 14.55
CA GLY A 35 -1.83 14.18 14.02
C GLY A 35 -2.19 13.89 12.56
N ASN A 36 -3.38 14.31 12.12
CA ASN A 36 -3.87 14.03 10.76
C ASN A 36 -2.93 14.51 9.65
N ASP A 37 -2.26 15.65 9.85
CA ASP A 37 -1.34 16.22 8.85
C ASP A 37 -0.01 15.47 8.72
N ALA A 38 0.23 14.45 9.55
CA ALA A 38 1.48 13.71 9.58
C ALA A 38 1.51 12.49 8.66
N VAL A 39 0.38 12.11 8.05
CA VAL A 39 0.25 10.91 7.20
C VAL A 39 0.10 11.30 5.74
N SER A 40 0.84 10.63 4.86
CA SER A 40 0.71 10.75 3.41
C SER A 40 0.47 9.38 2.77
N VAL A 41 -0.40 9.33 1.76
CA VAL A 41 -0.78 8.09 1.05
C VAL A 41 -0.71 8.31 -0.45
N SER A 42 -0.06 7.41 -1.18
CA SER A 42 -0.04 7.39 -2.66
C SER A 42 -0.55 6.05 -3.20
N PHE A 43 -1.04 6.06 -4.44
CA PHE A 43 -1.35 4.85 -5.20
C PHE A 43 -0.40 4.73 -6.38
N GLU A 44 0.09 3.51 -6.62
CA GLU A 44 0.87 3.15 -7.81
C GLU A 44 0.19 1.97 -8.50
N GLU A 45 -0.41 2.23 -9.67
CA GLU A 45 -1.03 1.19 -10.48
C GLU A 45 0.03 0.51 -11.36
N VAL A 46 0.17 -0.80 -11.20
CA VAL A 46 1.14 -1.64 -11.90
C VAL A 46 0.38 -2.65 -12.74
N GLN A 47 0.69 -2.75 -14.04
CA GLN A 47 0.04 -3.71 -14.92
C GLN A 47 0.31 -5.15 -14.47
N PRO A 48 -0.65 -6.09 -14.61
CA PRO A 48 -0.44 -7.47 -14.17
C PRO A 48 0.80 -8.16 -14.76
N PRO A 49 1.15 -8.00 -16.05
CA PRO A 49 2.38 -8.58 -16.61
C PRO A 49 3.66 -8.09 -15.94
N ASP A 50 3.65 -6.86 -15.43
CA ASP A 50 4.82 -6.22 -14.82
C ASP A 50 4.91 -6.48 -13.31
N TRP A 51 3.85 -7.00 -12.69
CA TRP A 51 3.75 -7.15 -11.25
C TRP A 51 4.89 -7.98 -10.65
N ARG A 52 5.31 -9.04 -11.35
CA ARG A 52 6.39 -9.91 -10.88
C ARG A 52 7.67 -9.12 -10.63
N ASP A 53 8.04 -8.27 -11.59
CA ASP A 53 9.34 -7.64 -11.64
C ASP A 53 9.32 -6.26 -10.94
N GLN A 54 8.17 -5.58 -10.91
CA GLN A 54 8.03 -4.28 -10.25
C GLN A 54 7.58 -4.35 -8.78
N VAL A 55 6.93 -5.44 -8.35
CA VAL A 55 6.38 -5.56 -6.98
C VAL A 55 6.77 -6.86 -6.31
N TYR A 56 6.45 -8.02 -6.90
CA TYR A 56 6.60 -9.30 -6.20
C TYR A 56 8.06 -9.59 -5.82
N ARG A 57 9.00 -9.50 -6.77
CA ARG A 57 10.42 -9.69 -6.47
C ARG A 57 10.98 -8.61 -5.53
N PRO A 58 10.90 -7.30 -5.85
CA PRO A 58 11.59 -6.27 -5.06
C PRO A 58 10.93 -5.95 -3.72
N ASP A 59 9.59 -5.94 -3.64
CA ASP A 59 8.87 -5.47 -2.46
C ASP A 59 8.35 -6.60 -1.57
N ILE A 60 8.16 -7.81 -2.11
CA ILE A 60 7.65 -8.96 -1.35
C ILE A 60 8.76 -9.94 -1.03
N VAL A 61 9.46 -10.48 -2.04
CA VAL A 61 10.48 -11.53 -1.82
C VAL A 61 11.73 -10.95 -1.16
N GLN A 62 12.31 -9.89 -1.74
CA GLN A 62 13.56 -9.30 -1.22
C GLN A 62 13.38 -8.62 0.14
N LYS A 63 12.17 -8.14 0.44
CA LYS A 63 11.84 -7.47 1.71
C LYS A 63 10.99 -8.35 2.64
N ALA A 64 11.01 -9.68 2.46
CA ALA A 64 10.14 -10.59 3.21
C ALA A 64 10.26 -10.48 4.74
N GLY A 65 11.45 -10.10 5.26
CA GLY A 65 11.67 -9.86 6.69
C GLY A 65 10.95 -8.62 7.24
N ASN A 66 10.56 -7.67 6.39
CA ASN A 66 9.86 -6.45 6.77
C ASN A 66 8.33 -6.57 6.62
N LEU A 67 7.84 -7.71 6.11
CA LEU A 67 6.42 -7.96 5.93
C LEU A 67 5.78 -8.44 7.23
N TYR A 68 5.02 -7.55 7.88
CA TYR A 68 4.12 -7.94 8.99
C TYR A 68 2.92 -8.76 8.50
N LYS A 69 2.57 -8.68 7.20
CA LYS A 69 1.55 -9.51 6.53
C LYS A 69 2.11 -10.05 5.22
N LYS A 70 2.27 -11.38 5.13
CA LYS A 70 2.72 -12.08 3.91
C LYS A 70 1.55 -12.30 2.93
N PRO A 71 1.79 -12.32 1.60
CA PRO A 71 0.76 -12.66 0.63
C PRO A 71 0.36 -14.13 0.76
N GLY A 72 -0.90 -14.44 0.42
CA GLY A 72 -1.39 -15.81 0.28
C GLY A 72 -1.15 -16.43 -1.10
N TYR A 73 -0.35 -15.77 -1.95
CA TYR A 73 -0.05 -16.17 -3.33
C TYR A 73 1.46 -16.22 -3.59
N SER A 74 1.84 -16.96 -4.62
CA SER A 74 3.22 -17.02 -5.14
C SER A 74 3.27 -16.72 -6.63
N MET A 75 4.38 -16.19 -7.10
CA MET A 75 4.67 -15.94 -8.52
C MET A 75 6.07 -16.39 -8.91
#